data_AF-A0A8H3D1U3-F1
#
_entry.id   AF-A0A8H3D1U3-F1
#
_cell.length_a   1.000
_cell.length_b   1.000
_cell.length_c   1.000
_cell.angle_alpha   90.00
_cell.angle_beta   90.00
_cell.angle_gamma   90.00
#
_symmetry.space_group_name_H-M   'P 1'
#
loop_
_entity.id
_entity.type
_entity.pdbx_description
1 polymer ?
#
loop_
_entity_poly.entity_id
_entity_poly.type
_entity_poly.pdbx_seq_one_letter_code
_entity_poly.pdbx_strand_id
1 'polypeptide(L)'
;MPQELLTLPPVYCVVGIYRLLTDPLIRKPVWDKCRHGVRRGGIVAVVWALMTWKLQKAFVGYFLLRQHTSVHGSFYRPCVWVPSAHRRRNLFVSLSFSLAFLIVWVDATLLFLGDQLTGIIEFFLARNLRIAKDRAWDQTVASRGKGEDFWGGYVEEWQHPPRVNSDPPKWEKYVGNRFLRIGISKLLLAPLNFIPFLGLGISAWMKALSTSRGLHSPYFKLKKMTPNEIAVFMEERKWDYRAFGFAAALLESIPIIGIGFTISNRIASCMWAHDLEKRQDLFRKGQLKPLPPRVVTLDNGNQVELAPSRHVGGGSQKDQL
;
A
#
# COMPACT_ATOMS: atom_id res chain seq x y z
N MET A 1 -1.90 8.08 -22.08
CA MET A 1 -2.65 7.22 -21.14
C MET A 1 -4.06 7.73 -21.08
N PRO A 2 -5.05 6.84 -21.27
CA PRO A 2 -6.46 7.18 -21.16
C PRO A 2 -6.79 7.57 -19.71
N GLN A 3 -7.66 8.57 -19.53
CA GLN A 3 -8.08 9.06 -18.20
C GLN A 3 -8.92 8.03 -17.42
N GLU A 4 -9.30 6.93 -18.06
CA GLU A 4 -10.09 5.82 -17.49
C GLU A 4 -9.49 5.26 -16.19
N LEU A 5 -8.17 5.30 -16.03
CA LEU A 5 -7.48 4.81 -14.83
C LEU A 5 -7.78 5.65 -13.57
N LEU A 6 -8.30 6.87 -13.71
CA LEU A 6 -8.72 7.69 -12.57
C LEU A 6 -9.88 7.05 -11.80
N THR A 7 -10.72 6.23 -12.44
CA THR A 7 -11.84 5.54 -11.78
C THR A 7 -11.37 4.48 -10.76
N LEU A 8 -10.16 3.94 -10.94
CA LEU A 8 -9.63 2.86 -10.12
C LEU A 8 -8.15 3.10 -9.74
N PRO A 9 -7.88 4.02 -8.80
CA PRO A 9 -6.52 4.38 -8.38
C PRO A 9 -5.61 3.21 -7.97
N PRO A 10 -6.08 2.12 -7.34
CA PRO A 10 -5.24 0.95 -7.06
C PRO A 10 -4.50 0.37 -8.27
N VAL A 11 -5.03 0.52 -9.49
CA VAL A 11 -4.40 0.01 -10.72
C VAL A 11 -3.05 0.66 -11.00
N TYR A 12 -2.85 1.91 -10.60
CA TYR A 12 -1.57 2.58 -10.76
C TYR A 12 -0.44 1.81 -10.06
N CYS A 13 -0.71 1.08 -8.97
CA CYS A 13 0.30 0.27 -8.30
C CYS A 13 0.85 -0.83 -9.24
N VAL A 14 -0.04 -1.49 -9.99
CA VAL A 14 0.34 -2.51 -10.99
C VAL A 14 1.15 -1.86 -12.12
N VAL A 15 0.72 -0.69 -12.60
CA VAL A 15 1.42 0.06 -13.64
C VAL A 15 2.82 0.49 -13.17
N GLY A 16 2.95 0.90 -11.91
CA GLY A 16 4.23 1.24 -11.30
C GLY A 16 5.19 0.05 -11.24
N ILE A 17 4.68 -1.13 -10.89
CA ILE A 17 5.46 -2.39 -10.90
C ILE A 17 5.91 -2.72 -12.32
N TYR A 18 4.96 -2.71 -13.28
CA TYR A 18 5.24 -2.96 -14.69
C TYR A 18 6.33 -2.03 -15.22
N ARG A 19 6.23 -0.72 -14.97
CA ARG A 19 7.25 0.26 -15.39
C ARG A 19 8.60 0.04 -14.73
N LEU A 20 8.63 -0.25 -13.43
CA LEU A 20 9.90 -0.52 -12.74
C LEU A 20 10.62 -1.74 -13.33
N LEU A 21 9.88 -2.76 -13.76
CA LEU A 21 10.44 -3.98 -14.33
C LEU A 21 10.86 -3.82 -15.79
N THR A 22 10.07 -3.09 -16.58
CA THR A 22 10.24 -2.99 -18.04
C THR A 22 11.13 -1.84 -18.49
N ASP A 23 11.12 -0.70 -17.79
CA ASP A 23 11.83 0.50 -18.23
C ASP A 23 13.27 0.53 -17.70
N PRO A 24 14.29 0.33 -18.56
CA PRO A 24 15.69 0.36 -18.12
C PRO A 24 16.16 1.76 -17.73
N LEU A 25 15.53 2.82 -18.24
CA LEU A 25 15.89 4.21 -17.92
C LEU A 25 15.54 4.56 -16.48
N ILE A 26 14.45 3.99 -15.96
CA ILE A 26 14.05 4.16 -14.56
C ILE A 26 14.80 3.15 -13.68
N ARG A 27 14.87 1.88 -14.09
CA ARG A 27 15.40 0.79 -13.25
C ARG A 27 16.89 0.93 -12.94
N LYS A 28 17.74 1.30 -13.92
CA LYS A 28 19.19 1.42 -13.73
C LYS A 28 19.58 2.47 -12.67
N PRO A 29 19.17 3.76 -12.77
CA PRO A 29 19.58 4.79 -11.81
C PRO A 29 19.04 4.55 -10.39
N VAL A 30 17.89 3.88 -10.29
CA VAL A 30 17.31 3.41 -9.02
C VAL A 30 18.16 2.30 -8.42
N TRP A 31 18.45 1.26 -9.20
CA TRP A 31 19.25 0.12 -8.74
C TRP A 31 20.66 0.52 -8.34
N ASP A 32 21.31 1.37 -9.13
CA ASP A 32 22.68 1.82 -8.85
C ASP A 32 22.77 2.58 -7.53
N LYS A 33 21.70 3.30 -7.14
CA LYS A 33 21.68 3.96 -5.84
C LYS A 33 21.48 3.00 -4.68
N CYS A 34 20.69 1.95 -4.87
CA CYS A 34 20.37 0.98 -3.83
C CYS A 34 21.41 -0.15 -3.70
N ARG A 35 22.15 -0.47 -4.76
CA ARG A 35 23.02 -1.67 -4.87
C ARG A 35 23.96 -1.86 -3.68
N HIS A 36 24.65 -0.80 -3.26
CA HIS A 36 25.60 -0.90 -2.13
C HIS A 36 24.89 -1.11 -0.78
N GLY A 37 23.75 -0.43 -0.58
CA GLY A 37 22.93 -0.64 0.62
C GLY A 37 22.37 -2.06 0.68
N VAL A 38 21.86 -2.56 -0.45
CA VAL A 38 21.30 -3.92 -0.57
C VAL A 38 22.38 -4.96 -0.30
N ARG A 39 23.58 -4.78 -0.85
CA ARG A 39 24.70 -5.69 -0.61
C ARG A 39 25.11 -5.72 0.86
N ARG A 40 25.30 -4.56 1.50
CA ARG A 40 25.69 -4.48 2.92
C ARG A 40 24.62 -5.04 3.84
N GLY A 41 23.37 -4.61 3.65
CA GLY A 41 22.22 -5.10 4.42
C GLY A 41 21.99 -6.59 4.22
N GLY A 42 22.14 -7.10 2.99
CA GLY A 42 22.03 -8.52 2.67
C GLY A 42 23.10 -9.38 3.37
N ILE A 43 24.36 -8.93 3.40
CA ILE A 43 25.43 -9.63 4.12
C ILE A 43 25.11 -9.70 5.62
N VAL A 44 24.76 -8.57 6.24
CA VAL A 44 24.41 -8.53 7.67
C VAL A 44 23.18 -9.38 7.98
N ALA A 45 22.17 -9.34 7.10
CA ALA A 45 20.96 -10.15 7.21
C ALA A 45 21.28 -11.66 7.16
N VAL A 46 22.13 -12.10 6.24
CA VAL A 46 22.56 -13.52 6.16
C VAL A 46 23.33 -13.94 7.41
N VAL A 47 24.28 -13.12 7.87
CA VAL A 47 25.04 -13.39 9.10
C VAL A 47 24.10 -13.50 10.31
N TRP A 48 23.15 -12.57 10.43
CA TRP A 48 22.14 -12.57 11.48
C TRP A 48 21.28 -13.84 11.44
N ALA A 49 20.79 -14.22 10.26
CA ALA A 49 19.98 -15.42 10.07
C ALA A 49 20.72 -16.69 10.52
N LEU A 50 21.98 -16.85 10.10
CA LEU A 50 22.78 -18.03 10.44
C LEU A 50 23.11 -18.09 11.94
N MET A 51 23.49 -16.95 12.53
CA MET A 51 23.86 -16.86 13.94
C MET A 51 22.66 -17.11 14.87
N THR A 52 21.47 -16.61 14.51
CA THR A 52 20.28 -16.67 15.37
C THR A 52 19.37 -17.86 15.08
N TRP A 53 19.63 -18.65 14.04
CA TRP A 53 18.76 -19.74 13.58
C TRP A 53 18.28 -20.70 14.67
N LYS A 54 19.22 -21.22 15.49
CA LYS A 54 18.88 -22.15 16.57
C LYS A 54 18.01 -21.49 17.64
N LEU A 55 18.33 -20.24 18.00
CA LEU A 55 17.60 -19.47 18.99
C LEU A 55 16.19 -19.12 18.49
N GLN A 56 16.06 -18.70 17.24
CA GLN A 56 14.78 -18.38 16.61
C GLN A 56 13.86 -19.60 16.53
N LYS A 57 14.39 -20.76 16.12
CA LYS A 57 13.63 -22.02 16.14
C LYS A 57 13.15 -22.39 17.54
N ALA A 58 14.00 -22.26 18.55
CA ALA A 58 13.62 -22.52 19.94
C ALA A 58 12.53 -21.55 20.42
N PHE A 59 12.66 -20.26 20.12
CA PHE A 59 11.69 -19.24 20.49
C PHE A 59 10.33 -19.45 19.82
N VAL A 60 10.31 -19.65 18.50
CA VAL A 60 9.09 -19.90 17.71
C VAL A 60 8.39 -21.18 18.20
N GLY A 61 9.17 -22.22 18.47
CA GLY A 61 8.65 -23.46 19.03
C GLY A 61 8.04 -23.32 20.41
N TYR A 62 8.69 -22.58 21.30
CA TYR A 62 8.25 -22.41 22.68
C TYR A 62 7.07 -21.44 22.82
N PHE A 63 7.08 -20.31 22.11
CA PHE A 63 6.09 -19.24 22.29
C PHE A 63 4.97 -19.28 21.25
N LEU A 64 5.29 -19.39 19.96
CA LEU A 64 4.27 -19.24 18.90
C LEU A 64 3.46 -20.53 18.70
N LEU A 65 4.07 -21.69 18.84
CA LEU A 65 3.42 -22.98 18.58
C LEU A 65 2.79 -23.60 19.83
N ARG A 66 3.36 -23.34 21.02
CA ARG A 66 2.82 -23.85 22.29
C ARG A 66 1.54 -23.15 22.74
N GLN A 67 1.32 -21.91 22.29
CA GLN A 67 0.15 -21.10 22.67
C GLN A 67 -1.09 -21.38 21.79
N HIS A 68 -0.93 -22.05 20.65
CA HIS A 68 -2.01 -22.31 19.69
C HIS A 68 -2.67 -23.70 19.85
N THR A 69 -2.12 -24.59 20.69
CA THR A 69 -2.66 -25.94 20.88
C THR A 69 -3.93 -25.99 21.75
N SER A 70 -4.33 -24.89 22.40
CA SER A 70 -5.50 -24.92 23.30
C SER A 70 -6.82 -24.42 22.69
N VAL A 71 -6.82 -23.79 21.50
CA VAL A 71 -8.07 -23.30 20.86
C VAL A 71 -8.13 -23.51 19.33
N HIS A 72 -7.02 -23.77 18.65
CA HIS A 72 -6.98 -23.80 17.18
C HIS A 72 -6.81 -25.20 16.60
N GLY A 73 -7.78 -26.07 16.88
CA GLY A 73 -7.84 -27.43 16.34
C GLY A 73 -8.44 -27.57 14.93
N SER A 74 -8.92 -26.50 14.30
CA SER A 74 -9.81 -26.64 13.13
C SER A 74 -9.31 -26.06 11.79
N PHE A 75 -8.42 -25.06 11.75
CA PHE A 75 -8.10 -24.37 10.48
C PHE A 75 -6.84 -24.88 9.74
N TYR A 76 -5.94 -25.57 10.44
CA TYR A 76 -4.74 -26.19 9.85
C TYR A 76 -4.74 -27.72 10.00
N ARG A 77 -5.92 -28.33 10.09
CA ARG A 77 -6.03 -29.74 9.74
C ARG A 77 -6.05 -29.80 8.21
N PRO A 78 -4.99 -30.31 7.54
CA PRO A 78 -5.19 -30.72 6.16
C PRO A 78 -6.38 -31.68 6.20
N CYS A 79 -7.42 -31.38 5.42
CA CYS A 79 -8.60 -32.24 5.31
C CYS A 79 -8.16 -33.53 4.59
N VAL A 80 -7.45 -34.39 5.31
CA VAL A 80 -7.31 -35.78 4.95
C VAL A 80 -8.62 -36.40 5.40
N TRP A 81 -9.56 -36.52 4.47
CA TRP A 81 -10.69 -37.43 4.62
C TRP A 81 -10.09 -38.80 4.96
N VAL A 82 -10.27 -39.28 6.19
CA VAL A 82 -9.87 -40.63 6.60
C VAL A 82 -11.14 -41.47 6.56
N PRO A 83 -11.37 -42.29 5.51
CA PRO A 83 -12.41 -43.29 5.56
C PRO A 83 -12.07 -44.28 6.68
N SER A 84 -13.04 -44.52 7.55
CA SER A 84 -12.96 -45.51 8.63
C SER A 84 -12.78 -46.91 8.07
N ALA A 85 -11.53 -47.33 7.82
CA ALA A 85 -11.22 -48.73 7.54
C ALA A 85 -9.76 -49.10 7.91
N HIS A 86 -9.67 -49.97 8.91
CA HIS A 86 -8.68 -51.05 9.08
C HIS A 86 -7.16 -50.72 9.19
N ARG A 87 -6.70 -50.58 10.43
CA ARG A 87 -5.57 -51.27 11.12
C ARG A 87 -4.21 -51.55 10.40
N ARG A 88 -3.87 -50.97 9.25
CA ARG A 88 -2.49 -50.96 8.70
C ARG A 88 -2.14 -49.66 7.98
N ARG A 89 -2.14 -48.52 8.69
CA ARG A 89 -1.79 -47.22 8.07
C ARG A 89 -1.14 -46.21 9.02
N ASN A 90 -0.34 -46.68 9.98
CA ASN A 90 0.24 -45.82 11.02
C ASN A 90 1.46 -45.00 10.56
N LEU A 91 2.23 -45.47 9.57
CA LEU A 91 3.46 -44.79 9.14
C LEU A 91 3.18 -43.60 8.21
N PHE A 92 2.28 -43.76 7.24
CA PHE A 92 1.96 -42.68 6.29
C PHE A 92 1.18 -41.53 6.94
N VAL A 93 0.31 -41.82 7.90
CA VAL A 93 -0.47 -40.80 8.62
C VAL A 93 0.42 -40.05 9.63
N SER A 94 1.31 -40.74 10.35
CA SER A 94 2.26 -40.08 11.24
C SER A 94 3.28 -39.24 10.46
N LEU A 95 3.80 -39.76 9.35
CA LEU A 95 4.73 -39.05 8.47
C LEU A 95 4.08 -37.81 7.85
N SER A 96 2.83 -37.90 7.38
CA SER A 96 2.11 -36.75 6.80
C SER A 96 1.81 -35.67 7.85
N PHE A 97 1.43 -36.06 9.07
CA PHE A 97 1.21 -35.12 10.18
C PHE A 97 2.51 -34.46 10.65
N SER A 98 3.60 -35.24 10.77
CA SER A 98 4.93 -34.73 11.11
C SER A 98 5.50 -33.81 10.03
N LEU A 99 5.27 -34.10 8.74
CA LEU A 99 5.70 -33.25 7.64
C LEU A 99 4.92 -31.93 7.61
N ALA A 100 3.59 -31.97 7.77
CA ALA A 100 2.76 -30.78 7.85
C ALA A 100 3.12 -29.89 9.06
N PHE A 101 3.39 -30.51 10.21
CA PHE A 101 3.90 -29.81 11.39
C PHE A 101 5.28 -29.18 11.12
N LEU A 102 6.20 -29.90 10.48
CA LEU A 102 7.53 -29.39 10.15
C LEU A 102 7.48 -28.23 9.14
N ILE A 103 6.58 -28.29 8.16
CA ILE A 103 6.31 -27.21 7.19
C ILE A 103 5.81 -25.96 7.91
N VAL A 104 4.80 -26.08 8.78
CA VAL A 104 4.27 -24.94 9.55
C VAL A 104 5.33 -24.33 10.49
N TRP A 105 6.20 -25.17 11.08
CA TRP A 105 7.31 -24.70 11.92
C TRP A 105 8.38 -23.94 11.14
N VAL A 106 8.75 -24.45 9.97
CA VAL A 106 9.70 -23.80 9.07
C VAL A 106 9.10 -22.49 8.56
N ASP A 107 7.84 -22.50 8.15
CA ASP A 107 7.12 -21.32 7.66
C ASP A 107 7.02 -20.21 8.72
N ALA A 108 6.64 -20.55 9.95
CA ALA A 108 6.55 -19.56 11.03
C ALA A 108 7.92 -18.96 11.39
N THR A 109 8.98 -19.79 11.39
CA THR A 109 10.35 -19.32 11.64
C THR A 109 10.85 -18.44 10.50
N LEU A 110 10.56 -18.79 9.25
CA LEU A 110 10.94 -18.02 8.07
C LEU A 110 10.19 -16.69 7.98
N LEU A 111 8.90 -16.64 8.33
CA LEU A 111 8.13 -15.39 8.39
C LEU A 111 8.65 -14.47 9.49
N PHE A 112 8.95 -15.02 10.68
CA PHE A 112 9.51 -14.26 11.79
C PHE A 112 10.90 -13.71 11.45
N LEU A 113 11.77 -14.55 10.90
CA LEU A 113 13.08 -14.15 10.42
C LEU A 113 12.95 -13.12 9.27
N GLY A 114 12.02 -13.32 8.34
CA GLY A 114 11.76 -12.43 7.21
C GLY A 114 11.46 -10.99 7.62
N ASP A 115 10.64 -10.78 8.66
CA ASP A 115 10.39 -9.43 9.20
C ASP A 115 11.66 -8.79 9.77
N GLN A 116 12.49 -9.57 10.48
CA GLN A 116 13.78 -9.09 11.01
C GLN A 116 14.77 -8.75 9.89
N LEU A 117 14.91 -9.62 8.88
CA LEU A 117 15.77 -9.39 7.73
C LEU A 117 15.32 -8.16 6.95
N THR A 118 14.01 -7.97 6.79
CA THR A 118 13.46 -6.76 6.18
C THR A 118 13.90 -5.51 6.93
N GLY A 119 13.77 -5.50 8.26
CA GLY A 119 14.21 -4.38 9.09
C GLY A 119 15.72 -4.09 8.99
N ILE A 120 16.56 -5.13 8.96
CA ILE A 120 18.01 -4.99 8.76
C ILE A 120 18.30 -4.37 7.40
N ILE A 121 17.71 -4.89 6.32
CA ILE A 121 17.92 -4.37 4.97
C ILE A 121 17.42 -2.93 4.87
N GLU A 122 16.22 -2.64 5.36
CA GLU A 122 15.65 -1.28 5.39
C GLU A 122 16.55 -0.30 6.13
N PHE A 123 17.15 -0.67 7.26
CA PHE A 123 18.08 0.17 8.00
C PHE A 123 19.27 0.61 7.13
N PHE A 124 19.91 -0.33 6.43
CA PHE A 124 21.02 -0.02 5.52
C PHE A 124 20.58 0.72 4.24
N LEU A 125 19.31 0.59 3.86
CA LEU A 125 18.75 1.24 2.68
C LEU A 125 18.14 2.61 2.95
N ALA A 126 17.73 2.94 4.18
CA ALA A 126 16.78 4.01 4.48
C ALA A 126 17.10 5.35 3.78
N ARG A 127 18.37 5.80 3.85
CA ARG A 127 18.82 7.04 3.19
C ARG A 127 18.83 6.92 1.67
N ASN A 128 19.37 5.82 1.14
CA ASN A 128 19.49 5.58 -0.30
C ASN A 128 18.12 5.35 -0.96
N LEU A 129 17.20 4.71 -0.25
CA LEU A 129 15.86 4.41 -0.70
C LEU A 129 15.05 5.69 -0.91
N ARG A 130 15.17 6.68 -0.02
CA ARG A 130 14.53 7.99 -0.21
C ARG A 130 14.99 8.65 -1.51
N ILE A 131 16.31 8.70 -1.74
CA ILE A 131 16.90 9.26 -2.96
C ILE A 131 16.49 8.45 -4.19
N ALA A 132 16.45 7.12 -4.10
CA ALA A 132 16.03 6.25 -5.19
C ALA A 132 14.56 6.46 -5.57
N LYS A 133 13.67 6.69 -4.58
CA LYS A 133 12.27 7.06 -4.82
C LYS A 133 12.18 8.40 -5.55
N ASP A 134 12.92 9.40 -5.11
CA ASP A 134 12.89 10.72 -5.76
C ASP A 134 13.42 10.63 -7.20
N ARG A 135 14.53 9.91 -7.44
CA ARG A 135 15.01 9.61 -8.81
C ARG A 135 13.99 8.83 -9.65
N ALA A 136 13.29 7.87 -9.06
CA ALA A 136 12.27 7.12 -9.76
C ALA A 136 11.12 8.04 -10.22
N TRP A 137 10.74 9.01 -9.39
CA TRP A 137 9.78 10.04 -9.76
C TRP A 137 10.30 10.89 -10.92
N ASP A 138 11.50 11.45 -10.79
CA ASP A 138 12.08 12.34 -11.80
C ASP A 138 12.26 11.65 -13.16
N GLN A 139 12.76 10.42 -13.17
CA GLN A 139 12.87 9.62 -14.39
C GLN A 139 11.50 9.26 -14.97
N THR A 140 10.49 9.06 -14.12
CA THR A 140 9.12 8.83 -14.59
C THR A 140 8.56 10.08 -15.27
N VAL A 141 8.80 11.27 -14.73
CA VAL A 141 8.44 12.55 -15.37
C VAL A 141 9.20 12.73 -16.68
N ALA A 142 10.52 12.51 -16.69
CA ALA A 142 11.34 12.60 -17.90
C ALA A 142 10.88 11.62 -18.99
N SER A 143 10.54 10.38 -18.64
CA SER A 143 10.02 9.36 -19.57
C SER A 143 8.72 9.78 -20.26
N ARG A 144 7.99 10.74 -19.70
CA ARG A 144 6.73 11.25 -20.25
C ARG A 144 6.93 12.36 -21.27
N GLY A 145 8.14 12.94 -21.35
CA GLY A 145 8.46 14.00 -22.31
C GLY A 145 7.58 15.23 -22.16
N LYS A 146 7.06 15.49 -20.95
CA LYS A 146 6.29 16.70 -20.64
C LYS A 146 7.24 17.74 -20.06
N GLY A 147 7.21 18.96 -20.61
CA GLY A 147 7.98 20.10 -20.09
C GLY A 147 7.48 20.56 -18.73
N GLU A 148 8.20 21.49 -18.10
CA GLU A 148 7.81 22.04 -16.79
C GLU A 148 6.46 22.76 -16.85
N ASP A 149 6.13 23.35 -17.99
CA ASP A 149 4.85 24.04 -18.27
C ASP A 149 3.62 23.11 -18.17
N PHE A 150 3.82 21.80 -18.18
CA PHE A 150 2.72 20.84 -18.01
C PHE A 150 2.08 20.95 -16.62
N TRP A 151 2.85 21.31 -15.59
CA TRP A 151 2.35 21.42 -14.22
C TRP A 151 1.80 22.82 -13.98
N GLY A 152 0.50 22.99 -14.15
CA GLY A 152 -0.17 24.26 -13.87
C GLY A 152 -0.48 24.45 -12.38
N GLY A 153 -1.01 25.63 -12.04
CA GLY A 153 -1.51 25.93 -10.69
C GLY A 153 -2.65 25.02 -10.24
N TYR A 154 -2.93 25.04 -8.94
CA TYR A 154 -4.12 24.42 -8.36
C TYR A 154 -5.38 25.12 -8.89
N VAL A 155 -6.36 24.34 -9.32
CA VAL A 155 -7.70 24.83 -9.66
C VAL A 155 -8.73 23.98 -8.93
N GLU A 156 -9.69 24.67 -8.33
CA GLU A 156 -10.76 24.04 -7.59
C GLU A 156 -11.76 23.35 -8.55
N GLU A 157 -12.07 22.08 -8.29
CA GLU A 157 -12.98 21.30 -9.14
C GLU A 157 -14.44 21.43 -8.70
N TRP A 158 -14.70 21.88 -7.46
CA TRP A 158 -16.03 21.95 -6.88
C TRP A 158 -16.53 23.39 -6.76
N GLN A 159 -17.82 23.62 -6.99
CA GLN A 159 -18.43 24.95 -6.78
C GLN A 159 -18.35 25.40 -5.31
N HIS A 160 -18.54 24.46 -4.39
CA HIS A 160 -18.39 24.68 -2.95
C HIS A 160 -17.46 23.61 -2.38
N PRO A 161 -16.17 23.93 -2.18
CA PRO A 161 -15.23 22.99 -1.59
C PRO A 161 -15.61 22.67 -0.14
N PRO A 162 -15.35 21.44 0.33
CA PRO A 162 -15.57 21.09 1.73
C PRO A 162 -14.67 21.97 2.62
N ARG A 163 -15.22 22.45 3.75
CA ARG A 163 -14.40 23.12 4.77
C ARG A 163 -13.58 22.06 5.50
N VAL A 164 -12.27 22.05 5.27
CA VAL A 164 -11.34 21.11 5.89
C VAL A 164 -10.37 21.86 6.79
N ASN A 165 -10.07 21.29 7.95
CA ASN A 165 -8.95 21.76 8.77
C ASN A 165 -7.65 21.28 8.14
N SER A 166 -6.72 22.20 7.92
CA SER A 166 -5.42 21.94 7.27
C SER A 166 -4.54 20.99 8.07
N ASP A 167 -4.76 20.97 9.39
CA ASP A 167 -4.05 20.07 10.27
C ASP A 167 -4.54 18.63 10.06
N PRO A 168 -3.65 17.69 9.69
CA PRO A 168 -4.02 16.29 9.64
C PRO A 168 -4.54 15.87 11.02
N PRO A 169 -5.62 15.08 11.07
CA PRO A 169 -6.25 14.78 12.34
C PRO A 169 -5.25 14.08 13.27
N LYS A 170 -5.23 14.46 14.55
CA LYS A 170 -4.18 14.06 15.52
C LYS A 170 -3.93 12.55 15.55
N TRP A 171 -4.95 11.74 15.30
CA TRP A 171 -4.88 10.27 15.23
C TRP A 171 -3.95 9.74 14.12
N GLU A 172 -3.77 10.47 13.01
CA GLU A 172 -2.86 10.05 11.93
C GLU A 172 -1.40 9.98 12.41
N LYS A 173 -1.00 10.88 13.33
CA LYS A 173 0.33 10.86 13.95
C LYS A 173 0.52 9.61 14.82
N TYR A 174 -0.52 9.20 15.54
CA TYR A 174 -0.50 8.02 16.40
C TYR A 174 -0.52 6.71 15.57
N VAL A 175 -1.32 6.65 14.51
CA VAL A 175 -1.38 5.51 13.59
C VAL A 175 -0.07 5.31 12.81
N GLY A 176 0.73 6.37 12.63
CA GLY A 176 2.07 6.27 12.07
C GLY A 176 3.06 5.46 12.93
N ASN A 177 2.82 5.33 14.24
CA ASN A 177 3.72 4.58 15.11
C ASN A 177 3.52 3.06 14.93
N ARG A 178 4.55 2.38 14.40
CA ARG A 178 4.56 0.92 14.14
C ARG A 178 4.15 0.11 15.38
N PHE A 179 4.59 0.51 16.56
CA PHE A 179 4.32 -0.21 17.81
C PHE A 179 2.85 -0.08 18.24
N LEU A 180 2.30 1.13 18.18
CA LEU A 180 0.88 1.35 18.49
C LEU A 180 -0.01 0.61 17.49
N ARG A 181 0.35 0.61 16.20
CA ARG A 181 -0.37 -0.14 15.17
C ARG A 181 -0.40 -1.64 15.45
N ILE A 182 0.74 -2.22 15.81
CA ILE A 182 0.84 -3.63 16.18
C ILE A 182 0.02 -3.90 17.45
N GLY A 183 0.07 -3.02 18.45
CA GLY A 183 -0.72 -3.13 19.68
C GLY A 183 -2.23 -3.09 19.42
N ILE A 184 -2.73 -2.09 18.70
CA ILE A 184 -4.14 -1.95 18.32
C ILE A 184 -4.59 -3.16 17.50
N SER A 185 -3.81 -3.57 16.51
CA SER A 185 -4.16 -4.72 15.67
C SER A 185 -4.21 -5.99 16.52
N LYS A 186 -3.23 -6.25 17.38
CA LYS A 186 -3.20 -7.46 18.22
C LYS A 186 -4.26 -7.46 19.32
N LEU A 187 -4.59 -6.30 19.89
CA LEU A 187 -5.52 -6.18 21.02
C LEU A 187 -6.98 -6.17 20.55
N LEU A 188 -7.32 -5.40 19.52
CA LEU A 188 -8.69 -5.32 18.99
C LEU A 188 -9.04 -6.53 18.12
N LEU A 189 -8.07 -7.15 17.44
CA LEU A 189 -8.30 -8.29 16.54
C LEU A 189 -7.99 -9.64 17.18
N ALA A 190 -7.64 -9.69 18.46
CA ALA A 190 -7.50 -10.94 19.21
C ALA A 190 -8.68 -11.92 19.04
N PRO A 191 -9.96 -11.48 19.05
CA PRO A 191 -11.09 -12.36 18.77
C PRO A 191 -11.34 -12.62 17.27
N LEU A 192 -10.78 -11.81 16.37
CA LEU A 192 -10.90 -11.95 14.90
C LEU A 192 -9.75 -12.71 14.23
N ASN A 193 -8.91 -13.40 15.01
CA ASN A 193 -7.77 -14.21 14.54
C ASN A 193 -8.16 -15.36 13.58
N PHE A 194 -9.45 -15.61 13.34
CA PHE A 194 -9.94 -16.59 12.39
C PHE A 194 -9.66 -16.24 10.91
N ILE A 195 -9.41 -14.97 10.59
CA ILE A 195 -9.20 -14.53 9.21
C ILE A 195 -7.71 -14.27 8.96
N PRO A 196 -6.99 -15.15 8.23
CA PRO A 196 -5.60 -14.89 7.86
C PRO A 196 -5.51 -13.58 7.06
N PHE A 197 -4.42 -12.83 7.23
CA PHE A 197 -4.17 -11.52 6.59
C PHE A 197 -5.08 -10.36 7.00
N LEU A 198 -6.10 -10.56 7.84
CA LEU A 198 -6.98 -9.46 8.26
C LEU A 198 -6.23 -8.35 9.01
N GLY A 199 -5.29 -8.72 9.90
CA GLY A 199 -4.43 -7.75 10.58
C GLY A 199 -3.57 -6.94 9.61
N LEU A 200 -3.11 -7.55 8.51
CA LEU A 200 -2.39 -6.86 7.44
C LEU A 200 -3.31 -5.82 6.77
N GLY A 201 -4.52 -6.24 6.39
CA GLY A 201 -5.54 -5.38 5.80
C GLY A 201 -5.88 -4.18 6.69
N ILE A 202 -6.15 -4.41 7.97
CA ILE A 202 -6.49 -3.32 8.90
C ILE A 202 -5.30 -2.38 9.11
N SER A 203 -4.09 -2.92 9.25
CA SER A 203 -2.90 -2.10 9.37
C SER A 203 -2.64 -1.23 8.12
N ALA A 204 -2.90 -1.78 6.93
CA ALA A 204 -2.81 -1.07 5.66
C ALA A 204 -3.91 -0.01 5.54
N TRP A 205 -5.15 -0.33 5.94
CA TRP A 205 -6.28 0.58 5.93
C TRP A 205 -6.06 1.80 6.83
N MET A 206 -5.53 1.58 8.03
CA MET A 206 -5.24 2.65 8.97
C MET A 206 -4.18 3.62 8.42
N LYS A 207 -3.12 3.11 7.77
CA LYS A 207 -2.05 3.94 7.19
C LYS A 207 -2.33 4.43 5.75
N ALA A 208 -3.44 4.02 5.13
CA ALA A 208 -3.69 4.25 3.72
C ALA A 208 -3.60 5.73 3.32
N LEU A 209 -4.30 6.61 4.03
CA LEU A 209 -4.27 8.05 3.74
C LEU A 209 -2.86 8.65 3.89
N SER A 210 -2.13 8.30 4.95
CA SER A 210 -0.80 8.84 5.20
C SER A 210 0.23 8.34 4.19
N THR A 211 0.16 7.05 3.83
CA THR A 211 0.96 6.46 2.75
C THR A 211 0.69 7.18 1.42
N SER A 212 -0.57 7.36 1.05
CA SER A 212 -0.98 8.03 -0.18
C SER A 212 -0.51 9.49 -0.24
N ARG A 213 -0.71 10.26 0.84
CA ARG A 213 -0.21 11.64 0.98
C ARG A 213 1.31 11.71 0.82
N GLY A 214 2.05 10.79 1.46
CA GLY A 214 3.51 10.72 1.35
C GLY A 214 3.99 10.38 -0.07
N LEU A 215 3.27 9.51 -0.78
CA LEU A 215 3.56 9.16 -2.17
C LEU A 215 3.27 10.30 -3.15
N HIS A 216 2.23 11.11 -2.89
CA HIS A 216 1.84 12.29 -3.68
C HIS A 216 2.54 13.59 -3.30
N SER A 217 3.32 13.62 -2.22
CA SER A 217 4.04 14.84 -1.79
C SER A 217 4.84 15.54 -2.90
N PRO A 218 5.57 14.85 -3.81
CA PRO A 218 6.25 15.52 -4.92
C PRO A 218 5.30 16.28 -5.85
N TYR A 219 4.12 15.73 -6.15
CA TYR A 219 3.11 16.40 -6.97
C TYR A 219 2.59 17.69 -6.31
N PHE A 220 2.26 17.63 -5.01
CA PHE A 220 1.81 18.82 -4.27
C PHE A 220 2.88 19.91 -4.23
N LYS A 221 4.16 19.51 -4.13
CA LYS A 221 5.30 20.43 -4.17
C LYS A 221 5.47 21.07 -5.56
N LEU A 222 5.35 20.28 -6.63
CA LEU A 222 5.45 20.77 -8.01
C LEU A 222 4.38 21.83 -8.30
N LYS A 223 3.15 21.62 -7.82
CA LYS A 223 2.04 22.59 -7.97
C LYS A 223 2.06 23.73 -6.96
N LYS A 224 3.04 23.76 -6.03
CA LYS A 224 3.16 24.76 -4.96
C LYS A 224 1.88 24.93 -4.12
N MET A 225 1.18 23.83 -3.87
CA MET A 225 -0.07 23.87 -3.11
C MET A 225 0.16 24.23 -1.64
N THR A 226 -0.70 25.06 -1.08
CA THR A 226 -0.72 25.36 0.36
C THR A 226 -1.24 24.16 1.16
N PRO A 227 -0.92 24.04 2.47
CA PRO A 227 -1.44 22.94 3.30
C PRO A 227 -2.97 22.83 3.29
N ASN A 228 -3.66 23.97 3.22
CA ASN A 228 -5.12 24.04 3.13
C ASN A 228 -5.61 23.46 1.80
N GLU A 229 -4.99 23.86 0.68
CA GLU A 229 -5.32 23.34 -0.66
C GLU A 229 -5.06 21.83 -0.74
N ILE A 230 -3.96 21.34 -0.16
CA ILE A 230 -3.68 19.91 -0.11
C ILE A 230 -4.77 19.17 0.67
N ALA A 231 -5.22 19.72 1.79
CA ALA A 231 -6.26 19.12 2.62
C ALA A 231 -7.61 19.06 1.87
N VAL A 232 -8.01 20.15 1.21
CA VAL A 232 -9.22 20.21 0.38
C VAL A 232 -9.12 19.22 -0.79
N PHE A 233 -8.03 19.27 -1.56
CA PHE A 233 -7.82 18.39 -2.71
C PHE A 233 -7.85 16.89 -2.36
N MET A 234 -7.29 16.54 -1.20
CA MET A 234 -7.33 15.18 -0.68
C MET A 234 -8.70 14.77 -0.14
N GLU A 235 -9.45 15.66 0.52
CA GLU A 235 -10.76 15.33 1.09
C GLU A 235 -11.80 15.11 -0.02
N GLU A 236 -11.72 15.87 -1.11
CA GLU A 236 -12.54 15.66 -2.30
C GLU A 236 -12.37 14.27 -2.90
N ARG A 237 -11.13 13.77 -2.90
CA ARG A 237 -10.73 12.47 -3.46
C ARG A 237 -10.40 11.45 -2.37
N LYS A 238 -10.99 11.60 -1.18
CA LYS A 238 -10.61 10.82 0.01
C LYS A 238 -10.61 9.32 -0.23
N TRP A 239 -11.63 8.82 -0.93
CA TRP A 239 -11.76 7.39 -1.23
C TRP A 239 -10.73 6.91 -2.25
N ASP A 240 -10.40 7.73 -3.23
CA ASP A 240 -9.36 7.43 -4.21
C ASP A 240 -7.97 7.39 -3.57
N TYR A 241 -7.67 8.38 -2.72
CA TYR A 241 -6.44 8.41 -1.92
C TYR A 241 -6.38 7.23 -0.94
N ARG A 242 -7.49 6.86 -0.30
CA ARG A 242 -7.56 5.67 0.56
C ARG A 242 -7.33 4.38 -0.23
N ALA A 243 -7.99 4.19 -1.36
CA ALA A 243 -7.87 2.98 -2.16
C ALA A 243 -6.44 2.81 -2.70
N PHE A 244 -5.86 3.86 -3.28
CA PHE A 244 -4.47 3.86 -3.74
C PHE A 244 -3.50 3.58 -2.59
N GLY A 245 -3.66 4.32 -1.48
CA GLY A 245 -2.81 4.18 -0.31
C GLY A 245 -2.90 2.80 0.33
N PHE A 246 -4.09 2.19 0.36
CA PHE A 246 -4.33 0.85 0.86
C PHE A 246 -3.62 -0.21 0.02
N ALA A 247 -3.75 -0.15 -1.30
CA ALA A 247 -3.06 -1.07 -2.22
C ALA A 247 -1.54 -0.93 -2.11
N ALA A 248 -1.02 0.31 -2.11
CA ALA A 248 0.40 0.59 -1.91
C ALA A 248 0.89 0.07 -0.55
N ALA A 249 0.13 0.32 0.51
CA ALA A 249 0.41 -0.14 1.86
C ALA A 249 0.46 -1.67 1.99
N LEU A 250 -0.41 -2.40 1.28
CA LEU A 250 -0.40 -3.86 1.25
C LEU A 250 0.85 -4.39 0.55
N LEU A 251 1.20 -3.85 -0.62
CA LEU A 251 2.41 -4.22 -1.34
C LEU A 251 3.67 -4.01 -0.50
N GLU A 252 3.77 -2.86 0.18
CA GLU A 252 4.90 -2.54 1.07
C GLU A 252 4.97 -3.44 2.31
N SER A 253 3.88 -4.12 2.67
CA SER A 253 3.87 -4.99 3.85
C SER A 253 4.43 -6.39 3.59
N ILE A 254 4.76 -6.72 2.33
CA ILE A 254 5.38 -8.00 1.98
C ILE A 254 6.85 -7.98 2.46
N PRO A 255 7.30 -8.94 3.30
CA PRO A 255 8.68 -8.97 3.76
C PRO A 255 9.68 -9.03 2.59
N ILE A 256 10.79 -8.30 2.73
CA ILE A 256 11.91 -8.19 1.78
C ILE A 256 11.53 -7.54 0.45
N ILE A 257 10.53 -8.08 -0.26
CA ILE A 257 10.07 -7.61 -1.57
C ILE A 257 9.34 -6.25 -1.45
N GLY A 258 8.68 -6.00 -0.32
CA GLY A 258 7.99 -4.74 0.00
C GLY A 258 8.86 -3.49 -0.16
N ILE A 259 10.17 -3.62 0.10
CA ILE A 259 11.14 -2.54 -0.08
C ILE A 259 11.17 -2.08 -1.54
N GLY A 260 11.17 -3.02 -2.49
CA GLY A 260 11.08 -2.73 -3.92
C GLY A 260 9.76 -2.07 -4.31
N PHE A 261 8.66 -2.51 -3.69
CA PHE A 261 7.35 -1.92 -3.92
C PHE A 261 7.25 -0.46 -3.45
N THR A 262 8.04 -0.02 -2.46
CA THR A 262 8.08 1.41 -2.09
C THR A 262 8.54 2.32 -3.24
N ILE A 263 9.36 1.79 -4.16
CA ILE A 263 9.82 2.49 -5.37
C ILE A 263 8.77 2.40 -6.47
N SER A 264 8.21 1.21 -6.73
CA SER A 264 7.15 1.07 -7.73
C SER A 264 5.91 1.90 -7.38
N ASN A 265 5.56 2.00 -6.10
CA ASN A 265 4.47 2.84 -5.60
C ASN A 265 4.73 4.33 -5.82
N ARG A 266 6.00 4.76 -5.83
CA ARG A 266 6.37 6.13 -6.17
C ARG A 266 6.24 6.40 -7.67
N ILE A 267 6.58 5.43 -8.51
CA ILE A 267 6.30 5.51 -9.95
C ILE A 267 4.79 5.55 -10.17
N ALA A 268 4.03 4.71 -9.47
CA ALA A 268 2.58 4.68 -9.50
C ALA A 268 1.96 6.04 -9.13
N SER A 269 2.44 6.70 -8.08
CA SER A 269 1.95 8.05 -7.73
C SER A 269 2.31 9.10 -8.77
N CYS A 270 3.48 9.01 -9.41
CA CYS A 270 3.84 9.92 -10.49
C CYS A 270 2.88 9.77 -11.68
N MET A 271 2.51 8.53 -11.97
CA MET A 271 1.60 8.20 -13.05
C MET A 271 0.19 8.71 -12.78
N TRP A 272 -0.30 8.50 -11.55
CA TRP A 272 -1.58 9.03 -11.12
C TRP A 272 -1.58 10.56 -11.13
N ALA A 273 -0.49 11.20 -10.67
CA ALA A 273 -0.33 12.65 -10.72
C ALA A 273 -0.43 13.24 -12.14
N HIS A 274 0.13 12.57 -13.16
CA HIS A 274 -0.01 13.02 -14.55
C HIS A 274 -1.47 13.00 -15.02
N ASP A 275 -2.23 11.97 -14.66
CA ASP A 275 -3.63 11.87 -15.07
C ASP A 275 -4.53 12.83 -14.29
N LEU A 276 -4.22 13.10 -13.02
CA LEU A 276 -4.84 14.18 -12.23
C LEU A 276 -4.54 15.56 -12.84
N GLU A 277 -3.30 15.80 -13.28
CA GLU A 277 -2.91 17.08 -13.86
C GLU A 277 -3.61 17.33 -15.20
N LYS A 278 -3.76 16.31 -16.05
CA LYS A 278 -4.57 16.43 -17.27
C LYS A 278 -6.02 16.81 -16.96
N ARG A 279 -6.61 16.22 -15.91
CA ARG A 279 -7.97 16.56 -15.50
C ARG A 279 -8.06 18.01 -15.04
N GLN A 280 -7.12 18.45 -14.21
CA GLN A 280 -7.02 19.84 -13.75
C GLN A 280 -6.84 20.83 -14.89
N ASP A 281 -6.09 20.45 -15.93
CA ASP A 281 -5.93 21.25 -17.15
C ASP A 281 -7.25 21.42 -17.93
N LEU A 282 -8.12 20.40 -17.94
CA LEU A 282 -9.46 20.51 -18.54
C LEU A 282 -10.35 21.50 -17.79
N PHE A 283 -10.26 21.56 -16.47
CA PHE A 283 -10.96 22.56 -15.65
C PHE A 283 -10.40 23.97 -15.90
N ARG A 284 -9.07 24.13 -15.99
CA ARG A 284 -8.43 25.42 -16.36
C ARG A 284 -8.91 25.95 -17.70
N LYS A 285 -9.04 25.05 -18.69
CA LYS A 285 -9.51 25.38 -20.03
C LYS A 285 -11.02 25.61 -20.11
N GLY A 286 -11.76 25.44 -19.02
CA GLY A 286 -13.22 25.55 -18.99
C GLY A 286 -13.94 24.45 -19.78
N GLN A 287 -13.24 23.37 -20.17
CA GLN A 287 -13.84 22.25 -20.90
C GLN A 287 -14.68 21.36 -19.99
N LEU A 288 -14.28 21.26 -18.71
CA LEU A 288 -15.07 20.64 -17.66
C LEU A 288 -15.69 21.71 -16.77
N LYS A 289 -17.01 21.60 -16.55
CA LYS A 289 -17.73 22.46 -15.61
C LYS A 289 -17.42 22.03 -14.17
N PRO A 290 -17.30 22.98 -13.21
CA PRO A 290 -17.16 22.67 -11.80
C PRO A 290 -18.27 21.74 -11.31
N LEU A 291 -17.89 20.74 -10.52
CA LEU A 291 -18.78 19.73 -9.98
C LEU A 291 -19.80 20.36 -9.01
N PRO A 292 -21.06 19.89 -9.01
CA PRO A 292 -22.09 20.38 -8.10
C PRO A 292 -21.68 20.10 -6.65
N PRO A 293 -22.19 20.86 -5.67
CA PRO A 293 -21.84 20.66 -4.27
C PRO A 293 -22.16 19.24 -3.82
N ARG A 294 -21.34 18.69 -2.92
CA ARG A 294 -21.54 17.35 -2.38
C ARG A 294 -22.88 17.22 -1.65
N VAL A 295 -23.34 18.26 -0.97
CA VAL A 295 -24.67 18.30 -0.37
C VAL A 295 -25.54 19.18 -1.26
N VAL A 296 -26.56 18.59 -1.88
CA VAL A 296 -27.53 19.31 -2.68
C VAL A 296 -28.84 19.37 -1.91
N THR A 297 -29.40 20.58 -1.77
CA THR A 297 -30.78 20.77 -1.31
C THR A 297 -31.70 20.52 -2.50
N LEU A 298 -32.53 19.49 -2.40
CA LEU A 298 -33.60 19.22 -3.37
C LEU A 298 -34.74 20.24 -3.21
N ASP A 299 -35.57 20.38 -4.24
CA ASP A 299 -36.72 21.32 -4.24
C ASP A 299 -37.74 21.04 -3.12
N ASN A 300 -37.73 19.82 -2.57
CA ASN A 300 -38.53 19.41 -1.41
C ASN A 300 -37.89 19.76 -0.05
N GLY A 301 -36.78 20.51 -0.04
CA GLY A 301 -36.06 20.92 1.16
C GLY A 301 -35.13 19.86 1.75
N ASN A 302 -35.10 18.64 1.21
CA ASN A 302 -34.23 17.58 1.71
C ASN A 302 -32.78 17.76 1.24
N GLN A 303 -31.83 17.63 2.16
CA GLN A 303 -30.40 17.61 1.84
C GLN A 303 -29.99 16.19 1.47
N VAL A 304 -29.50 16.01 0.26
CA VAL A 304 -28.92 14.74 -0.20
C VAL A 304 -27.42 14.90 -0.37
N GLU A 305 -26.64 14.07 0.31
CA GLU A 305 -25.22 13.93 0.04
C GLU A 305 -25.08 13.12 -1.26
N LEU A 306 -24.68 13.78 -2.34
CA LEU A 306 -24.30 13.12 -3.57
C LEU A 306 -23.11 12.20 -3.27
N ALA A 307 -23.18 10.98 -3.81
CA ALA A 307 -22.04 10.07 -3.80
C ALA A 307 -20.80 10.82 -4.32
N PRO A 308 -19.60 10.59 -3.75
CA PRO A 308 -18.38 11.20 -4.28
C PRO A 308 -18.34 10.92 -5.77
N SER A 309 -18.34 11.97 -6.57
CA SER A 309 -18.36 11.87 -8.03
C SER A 309 -17.09 11.15 -8.44
N ARG A 310 -17.19 9.83 -8.59
CA ARG A 310 -16.11 9.02 -9.15
C ARG A 310 -15.79 9.64 -10.49
N HIS A 311 -14.49 9.77 -10.76
CA HIS A 311 -13.98 10.33 -12.01
C HIS A 311 -14.75 9.73 -13.19
N VAL A 312 -15.75 10.45 -13.73
CA VAL A 312 -16.40 10.02 -14.96
C VAL A 312 -15.32 10.14 -16.02
N GLY A 313 -14.81 8.99 -16.47
CA GLY A 313 -13.94 8.92 -17.63
C GLY A 313 -14.62 9.69 -18.76
N GLY A 314 -13.89 10.51 -19.50
CA GLY A 314 -14.42 11.41 -20.53
C GLY A 314 -15.13 10.72 -21.72
N GLY A 315 -15.57 9.47 -21.58
CA GLY A 315 -16.28 8.68 -22.57
C GLY A 315 -17.81 8.67 -22.46
N SER A 316 -18.44 9.22 -21.42
CA SER A 316 -19.89 9.04 -21.20
C SER A 316 -20.64 10.35 -20.98
N GLN A 317 -20.50 11.30 -21.90
CA GLN A 317 -21.37 12.49 -21.97
C GLN A 317 -22.09 12.61 -23.32
N LYS A 318 -22.24 11.49 -24.05
CA LYS A 318 -22.98 11.44 -25.32
C LYS A 318 -24.46 11.05 -25.19
N ASP A 319 -24.93 10.64 -24.01
CA ASP A 319 -26.28 10.08 -23.85
C ASP A 319 -27.23 10.97 -23.02
N GLN A 320 -27.11 12.29 -23.13
CA GLN A 320 -28.12 13.22 -22.62
C GLN A 320 -28.32 14.38 -23.61
N LEU A 321 -28.97 14.07 -24.73
CA LEU A 321 -29.68 15.03 -25.58
C LEU A 321 -31.02 14.40 -25.96
#